data_AF-A0A359AW66-F1
#
_entry.id   AF-A0A359AW66-F1
#
_cell.length_a   1.000
_cell.length_b   1.000
_cell.length_c   1.000
_cell.angle_alpha   90.00
_cell.angle_beta   90.00
_cell.angle_gamma   90.00
#
_symmetry.space_group_name_H-M   'P 1'
#
loop_
_entity.id
_entity.type
_entity.pdbx_description
1 polymer ?
#
loop_
_entity_poly.entity_id
_entity_poly.type
_entity_poly.pdbx_seq_one_letter_code
_entity_poly.pdbx_strand_id
1 'polypeptide(L)' 'MKIKNNNAMDNLITYQELRVKAIKDGVQDNKVTIGVWAKLNKYYQIRKKVDNKVQIFYFKY' A
#
# COMPACT_ATOMS: atom_id res chain seq x y z
N MET A 1 -18.72 -10.62 16.40
CA MET A 1 -17.54 -11.03 15.62
C MET A 1 -16.52 -9.89 15.64
N LYS A 2 -15.58 -9.90 16.60
CA LYS A 2 -14.48 -8.94 16.67
C LYS A 2 -13.19 -9.74 16.61
N ILE A 3 -12.52 -9.70 15.47
CA ILE A 3 -11.10 -10.06 15.39
C ILE A 3 -10.39 -8.74 15.07
N LYS A 4 -10.02 -8.00 16.12
CA LYS A 4 -8.98 -6.98 15.98
C LYS A 4 -7.67 -7.76 15.96
N ASN A 5 -7.14 -8.02 14.76
CA ASN A 5 -5.78 -8.49 14.64
C ASN A 5 -4.85 -7.33 14.99
N ASN A 6 -4.18 -7.45 16.13
CA ASN A 6 -3.01 -6.65 16.45
C ASN A 6 -1.82 -7.33 15.77
N ASN A 7 -1.36 -6.88 14.60
CA ASN A 7 -0.09 -7.35 14.03
C ASN A 7 0.56 -6.26 13.17
N ALA A 8 1.79 -5.89 13.50
CA ALA A 8 2.62 -4.93 12.75
C ALA A 8 2.90 -5.35 11.28
N MET A 9 2.49 -6.56 10.87
CA MET A 9 2.53 -7.07 9.50
C MET A 9 1.27 -6.78 8.66
N ASP A 10 0.16 -6.32 9.26
CA ASP A 10 -1.08 -5.94 8.54
C ASP A 10 -0.94 -4.64 7.73
N ASN A 11 0.15 -3.90 7.94
CA ASN A 11 0.37 -2.60 7.33
C ASN A 11 1.10 -2.68 5.97
N LEU A 12 1.63 -3.84 5.59
CA LEU A 12 2.31 -4.03 4.32
C LEU A 12 1.31 -4.43 3.22
N ILE A 13 1.22 -3.63 2.17
CA ILE A 13 0.35 -3.89 1.02
C ILE A 13 1.12 -3.78 -0.29
N THR A 14 0.65 -4.49 -1.30
CA THR A 14 1.14 -4.39 -2.68
C THR A 14 0.62 -3.12 -3.35
N TYR A 15 1.21 -2.78 -4.50
CA TYR A 15 0.70 -1.68 -5.33
C TYR A 15 -0.74 -1.92 -5.78
N GLN A 16 -1.13 -3.17 -6.07
CA GLN A 16 -2.49 -3.49 -6.51
C GLN A 16 -3.52 -3.20 -5.42
N GLU A 17 -3.23 -3.58 -4.18
CA GLU A 17 -4.09 -3.30 -3.03
C GLU A 17 -4.16 -1.80 -2.71
N LEU A 18 -3.02 -1.10 -2.80
CA LEU A 18 -2.96 0.36 -2.67
C LEU A 18 -3.83 1.05 -3.73
N ARG A 19 -3.75 0.59 -4.98
CA ARG A 19 -4.56 1.09 -6.10
C ARG A 19 -6.05 0.91 -5.85
N VAL A 20 -6.49 -0.26 -5.39
CA VAL A 20 -7.92 -0.50 -5.10
C VAL A 20 -8.41 0.45 -4.00
N LYS A 21 -7.62 0.68 -2.96
CA LYS A 21 -7.95 1.65 -1.90
C LYS A 21 -8.04 3.08 -2.43
N ALA A 22 -7.06 3.51 -3.21
CA ALA A 22 -7.03 4.85 -3.80
C ALA A 22 -8.23 5.10 -4.73
N ILE A 23 -8.55 4.14 -5.60
CA ILE A 23 -9.70 4.25 -6.51
C ILE A 23 -11.02 4.29 -5.74
N LYS A 24 -11.14 3.52 -4.65
CA LYS A 24 -12.32 3.56 -3.77
C LYS A 24 -12.52 4.94 -3.13
N ASP A 25 -11.43 5.65 -2.86
CA ASP A 25 -11.43 7.01 -2.32
C ASP A 25 -11.60 8.09 -3.41
N GLY A 26 -11.87 7.70 -4.66
CA GLY A 26 -12.13 8.60 -5.78
C GLY A 26 -10.88 9.07 -6.53
N VAL A 27 -9.71 8.47 -6.28
CA VAL A 27 -8.48 8.79 -7.01
C VAL A 27 -8.51 8.15 -8.40
N GLN A 28 -8.16 8.93 -9.43
CA GLN A 28 -8.01 8.42 -10.78
C GLN A 28 -6.94 7.32 -10.83
N ASP A 29 -7.18 6.28 -11.62
CA ASP A 29 -6.25 5.17 -11.82
C ASP A 29 -5.01 5.59 -12.63
N ASN A 30 -4.10 6.30 -11.97
CA ASN A 30 -2.83 6.74 -12.52
C ASN A 30 -1.74 6.54 -11.45
N LYS A 31 -0.58 6.00 -11.87
CA LYS A 31 0.54 5.72 -10.96
C LYS A 31 0.99 6.94 -10.16
N VAL A 32 0.99 8.12 -10.79
CA VAL A 32 1.42 9.38 -10.16
C VAL A 32 0.39 9.82 -9.12
N THR A 33 -0.90 9.86 -9.47
CA THR A 33 -1.97 10.27 -8.54
C THR A 33 -2.09 9.31 -7.36
N ILE A 34 -1.98 8.00 -7.60
CA ILE A 34 -1.97 6.97 -6.56
C ILE A 34 -0.73 7.13 -5.66
N GLY A 35 0.43 7.45 -6.23
CA GLY A 35 1.65 7.72 -5.46
C GLY A 35 1.52 8.95 -4.55
N VAL A 36 0.91 10.04 -5.05
CA VAL A 36 0.60 11.23 -4.25
C VAL A 36 -0.38 10.90 -3.13
N TRP A 37 -1.49 10.21 -3.46
CA TRP A 37 -2.48 9.78 -2.46
C TRP A 37 -1.86 8.88 -1.39
N ALA A 38 -0.96 7.98 -1.76
CA ALA A 38 -0.26 7.11 -0.82
C ALA A 38 0.53 7.93 0.21
N LYS A 39 1.30 8.91 -0.26
CA LYS A 39 2.09 9.81 0.60
C LYS A 39 1.18 10.62 1.55
N LEU A 40 0.05 11.12 1.04
CA LEU A 40 -0.94 11.84 1.85
C LEU A 40 -1.61 10.94 2.91
N ASN A 41 -1.78 9.65 2.60
CA ASN A 41 -2.39 8.66 3.48
C ASN A 41 -1.38 7.90 4.37
N LYS A 42 -0.18 8.47 4.56
CA LYS A 42 0.88 7.90 5.41
C LYS A 42 1.35 6.51 4.97
N TYR A 43 1.32 6.25 3.67
CA TYR A 43 2.01 5.11 3.08
C TYR A 43 3.41 5.54 2.63
N TYR A 44 4.42 4.74 2.95
CA TYR A 44 5.75 4.86 2.36
C TYR A 44 6.11 3.61 1.56
N GLN A 45 6.94 3.81 0.54
CA GLN A 45 7.36 2.76 -0.36
C GLN A 45 8.58 2.01 0.21
N ILE A 46 8.52 0.68 0.19
CA ILE A 46 9.60 -0.22 0.59
C ILE A 46 9.98 -1.08 -0.60
N ARG A 47 11.28 -1.28 -0.80
CA ARG A 47 11.82 -2.25 -1.76
C ARG A 47 12.28 -3.48 -1.00
N LYS A 48 11.74 -4.64 -1.34
CA LYS A 48 12.13 -5.93 -0.74
C LYS A 48 12.53 -6.90 -1.85
N LYS A 49 13.62 -7.63 -1.62
CA LYS A 49 14.02 -8.73 -2.51
C LYS A 49 13.26 -9.98 -2.08
N VAL A 50 12.46 -10.53 -2.97
CA VAL A 50 11.69 -11.77 -2.77
C VAL A 50 12.01 -12.66 -3.97
N ASP A 51 12.48 -13.88 -3.74
CA ASP A 51 12.84 -14.85 -4.78
C ASP A 51 13.77 -14.28 -5.86
N ASN A 52 14.83 -13.60 -5.40
CA ASN A 52 15.77 -12.86 -6.24
C ASN A 52 15.21 -11.70 -7.09
N LYS A 53 13.93 -11.37 -6.97
CA LYS A 53 13.30 -10.23 -7.65
C LYS A 53 13.05 -9.08 -6.66
N VAL A 54 13.35 -7.86 -7.08
CA VAL A 54 12.99 -6.67 -6.30
C VAL A 54 11.52 -6.38 -6.52
N GLN A 55 10.75 -6.44 -5.45
CA GLN A 55 9.34 -6.06 -5.42
C GLN A 55 9.14 -4.80 -4.58
N ILE A 56 8.14 -4.02 -4.96
CA ILE A 56 7.78 -2.77 -4.30
C ILE A 56 6.53 -3.02 -3.46
N PHE A 57 6.63 -2.68 -2.19
CA PHE A 57 5.53 -2.73 -1.24
C PHE A 57 5.30 -1.34 -0.65
N TYR A 58 4.13 -1.15 -0.06
CA TYR A 58 3.76 0.06 0.65
C TYR A 58 3.43 -0.29 2.09
N PHE A 59 3.97 0.48 3.03
CA PHE A 59 3.73 0.28 4.45
C PHE A 59 3.03 1.51 5.03
N LYS A 60 1.97 1.28 5.80
CA LYS A 60 1.23 2.33 6.51
C LYS A 60 1.77 2.52 7.93
N TYR A 61 2.03 3.76 8.32
CA TYR A 61 2.38 4.13 9.70
C TYR A 61 1.31 4.99 10.37
#